data_AF-A0A3G4W1C6-F1
#
_entry.id   AF-A0A3G4W1C6-F1
#
_cell.length_a   1.000
_cell.length_b   1.000
_cell.length_c   1.000
_cell.angle_alpha   90.00
_cell.angle_beta   90.00
_cell.angle_gamma   90.00
#
_symmetry.space_group_name_H-M   'P 1'
#
loop_
_entity.id
_entity.type
_entity.pdbx_description
1 polymer ?
#
loop_
_entity_poly.entity_id
_entity_poly.type
_entity_poly.pdbx_seq_one_letter_code
_entity_poly.pdbx_strand_id
1 'polypeptide(L)'
;MITLFEDEMELIEVNFPNGRHDPVSGPSYYTSGYSNGAQVIDLIESLPFNRGAAIKYLARAGRKDDEIQDLRKAHWYIERELVRMGASL
;
A
#
# COMPACT_ATOMS: atom_id res chain seq x y z
N MET A 1 -49.30 -7.98 -17.31
CA MET A 1 -48.52 -6.73 -17.30
C MET A 1 -47.74 -6.70 -15.99
N ILE A 2 -46.53 -7.25 -16.02
CA ILE A 2 -45.59 -7.24 -14.89
C ILE A 2 -44.56 -6.18 -15.28
N THR A 3 -44.57 -5.06 -14.57
CA THR A 3 -43.51 -4.04 -14.65
C THR A 3 -42.27 -4.63 -13.97
N LEU A 4 -41.29 -5.04 -14.78
CA LEU A 4 -39.95 -5.32 -14.32
C LEU A 4 -39.27 -3.97 -14.07
N PHE A 5 -39.00 -3.68 -12.81
CA PHE A 5 -38.14 -2.58 -12.40
C PHE A 5 -36.73 -2.88 -12.90
N GLU A 6 -36.27 -2.11 -13.88
CA GLU A 6 -34.86 -2.08 -14.27
C GLU A 6 -34.14 -1.30 -13.17
N ASP A 7 -33.55 -2.05 -12.24
CA ASP A 7 -32.67 -1.54 -11.19
C ASP A 7 -31.38 -1.06 -11.87
N GLU A 8 -31.34 0.23 -12.17
CA GLU A 8 -30.17 0.95 -12.68
C GLU A 8 -29.05 0.87 -11.64
N MET A 9 -28.20 -0.14 -11.76
CA MET A 9 -26.92 -0.23 -11.07
C MET A 9 -26.04 0.92 -11.54
N GLU A 10 -26.12 2.06 -10.85
CA GLU A 10 -25.26 3.21 -11.07
C GLU A 10 -23.81 2.81 -10.79
N LEU A 11 -23.05 2.56 -11.85
CA LEU A 11 -21.60 2.35 -11.76
C LEU A 11 -20.98 3.67 -11.32
N ILE A 12 -20.61 3.75 -10.04
CA ILE A 12 -19.80 4.87 -9.54
C ILE A 12 -18.45 4.79 -10.24
N GLU A 13 -18.25 5.58 -11.28
CA GLU A 13 -16.92 5.84 -11.83
C GLU A 13 -16.10 6.52 -10.74
N VAL A 14 -15.20 5.76 -10.11
CA VAL A 14 -14.24 6.31 -9.15
C VAL A 14 -13.24 7.17 -9.93
N ASN A 15 -13.57 8.44 -10.07
CA ASN A 15 -12.70 9.43 -10.67
C ASN A 15 -11.54 9.68 -9.70
N PHE A 16 -10.38 9.07 -9.96
CA PHE A 16 -9.15 9.39 -9.25
C PHE A 16 -8.57 10.67 -9.87
N PRO A 17 -8.66 11.84 -9.21
CA PRO A 17 -8.04 13.04 -9.74
C PRO A 17 -6.53 12.81 -9.85
N ASN A 18 -5.97 13.13 -11.02
CA ASN A 18 -4.52 13.18 -11.24
C ASN A 18 -3.91 14.29 -10.37
N GLY A 19 -3.71 14.02 -9.09
CA GLY A 19 -3.16 14.94 -8.10
C GLY A 19 -2.06 14.25 -7.34
N ARG A 20 -0.82 14.75 -7.47
CA ARG A 20 0.42 14.17 -6.94
C ARG A 20 0.46 13.90 -5.43
N HIS A 21 -0.58 14.22 -4.66
CA HIS A 21 -0.66 14.09 -3.21
C HIS A 21 -2.09 13.84 -2.71
N ASP A 22 -2.79 12.84 -3.25
CA ASP A 22 -4.01 12.35 -2.61
C ASP A 22 -3.62 11.60 -1.31
N PRO A 23 -4.16 11.98 -0.14
CA PRO A 23 -3.77 11.37 1.13
C PRO A 23 -4.14 9.89 1.26
N VAL A 24 -5.06 9.40 0.40
CA VAL A 24 -5.55 8.02 0.37
C VAL A 24 -4.81 7.21 -0.70
N SER A 25 -4.79 7.67 -1.94
CA SER A 25 -4.29 6.92 -3.10
C SER A 25 -2.82 7.19 -3.44
N GLY A 26 -2.21 8.26 -2.91
CA GLY A 26 -0.83 8.62 -3.24
C GLY A 26 -0.20 9.58 -2.23
N PRO A 27 -0.14 9.22 -0.92
CA PRO A 27 0.38 10.13 0.08
C PRO A 27 1.86 10.43 -0.15
N SER A 28 2.26 11.68 0.11
CA SER A 28 3.59 12.22 -0.20
C SER A 28 4.76 11.37 0.34
N TYR A 29 4.62 10.77 1.52
CA TYR A 29 5.66 9.93 2.12
C TYR A 29 5.92 8.60 1.39
N TYR A 30 5.04 8.18 0.47
CA TYR A 30 5.26 7.01 -0.42
C TYR A 30 5.54 7.38 -1.88
N THR A 31 5.37 8.63 -2.28
CA THR A 31 5.51 9.07 -3.69
C THR A 31 6.70 10.00 -3.91
N SER A 32 7.27 10.58 -2.85
CA SER A 32 8.40 11.53 -2.94
C SER A 32 9.75 10.80 -3.02
N GLY A 33 10.63 11.20 -3.94
CA GLY A 33 12.03 10.73 -3.99
C GLY A 33 12.27 9.39 -4.68
N TYR A 34 11.26 8.78 -5.30
CA TYR A 34 11.42 7.61 -6.18
C TYR A 34 11.56 8.04 -7.64
N SER A 35 12.45 7.36 -8.37
CA SER A 35 12.71 7.64 -9.79
C SER A 35 11.44 7.43 -10.63
N ASN A 36 11.26 8.26 -11.67
CA ASN A 36 10.20 8.11 -12.69
C ASN A 36 8.76 8.15 -12.18
N GLY A 37 8.50 8.72 -10.99
CA GLY A 37 7.15 8.80 -10.43
C GLY A 37 6.61 7.46 -9.93
N ALA A 38 7.47 6.45 -9.75
CA ALA A 38 7.11 5.18 -9.16
C ALA A 38 6.55 5.38 -7.73
N GLN A 39 5.53 4.60 -7.41
CA GLN A 39 4.90 4.57 -6.10
C GLN A 39 5.24 3.27 -5.38
N VAL A 40 5.21 3.29 -4.06
CA VAL A 40 5.42 2.07 -3.26
C VAL A 40 4.40 0.98 -3.62
N ILE A 41 3.15 1.35 -3.97
CA ILE A 41 2.11 0.40 -4.35
C ILE A 41 2.50 -0.44 -5.57
N ASP A 42 3.17 0.17 -6.56
CA ASP A 42 3.64 -0.49 -7.79
C ASP A 42 4.62 -1.64 -7.49
N LEU A 43 5.29 -1.61 -6.32
CA LEU A 43 6.24 -2.63 -5.90
C LEU A 43 5.60 -3.70 -5.01
N ILE A 44 4.57 -3.36 -4.23
CA ILE A 44 4.10 -4.21 -3.13
C ILE A 44 2.78 -4.92 -3.39
N GLU A 45 1.98 -4.49 -4.36
CA GLU A 45 0.61 -5.00 -4.56
C GLU A 45 0.56 -6.50 -4.86
N SER A 46 1.57 -7.05 -5.52
CA SER A 46 1.67 -8.47 -5.87
C SER A 46 2.41 -9.31 -4.82
N LEU A 47 2.87 -8.70 -3.73
CA LEU A 47 3.65 -9.38 -2.70
C LEU A 47 2.78 -9.99 -1.60
N PRO A 48 3.24 -11.06 -0.94
CA PRO A 48 2.68 -11.49 0.33
C PRO A 48 2.62 -10.32 1.32
N PHE A 49 1.52 -10.26 2.10
CA PHE A 49 1.24 -9.14 3.01
C PHE A 49 2.44 -8.74 3.88
N ASN A 50 3.14 -9.71 4.47
CA ASN A 50 4.29 -9.43 5.32
C ASN A 50 5.42 -8.71 4.55
N ARG A 51 5.73 -9.13 3.31
CA ARG A 51 6.77 -8.51 2.48
C ARG A 51 6.37 -7.11 2.06
N GLY A 52 5.12 -6.94 1.62
CA GLY A 52 4.59 -5.63 1.25
C GLY A 52 4.58 -4.65 2.43
N ALA A 53 4.18 -5.12 3.61
CA ALA A 53 4.23 -4.33 4.83
C ALA A 53 5.67 -3.94 5.21
N ALA A 54 6.63 -4.85 5.11
CA ALA A 54 8.03 -4.56 5.37
C ALA A 54 8.58 -3.47 4.43
N ILE A 55 8.38 -3.63 3.11
CA ILE A 55 8.80 -2.63 2.11
C ILE A 55 8.12 -1.29 2.36
N LYS A 56 6.82 -1.30 2.68
CA LYS A 56 6.09 -0.08 3.03
C LYS A 56 6.75 0.67 4.19
N TYR A 57 7.15 -0.01 5.26
CA TYR A 57 7.82 0.66 6.39
C TYR A 57 9.24 1.12 6.06
N LEU A 58 10.00 0.34 5.28
CA LEU A 58 11.32 0.76 4.77
C LEU A 58 11.20 2.03 3.92
N ALA A 59 10.22 2.08 3.03
CA ALA A 59 9.94 3.22 2.18
C ALA A 59 9.48 4.47 2.96
N ARG A 60 8.93 4.29 4.17
CA ARG A 60 8.38 5.36 5.02
C ARG A 60 9.37 5.91 6.04
N ALA A 61 10.37 5.11 6.42
CA ALA A 61 11.35 5.45 7.43
C ALA A 61 12.02 6.81 7.09
N GLY A 62 12.03 7.72 8.06
CA GLY A 62 12.60 9.07 7.89
C GLY A 62 11.72 10.06 7.10
N ARG A 63 10.50 9.67 6.68
CA ARG A 63 9.61 10.51 5.85
C ARG A 63 8.29 10.91 6.51
N LYS A 64 7.85 10.18 7.54
CA LYS A 64 6.56 10.44 8.20
C LYS A 64 6.65 10.42 9.72
N ASP A 65 7.00 9.27 10.29
CA ASP A 65 7.07 9.07 11.74
C ASP A 65 8.54 8.77 12.14
N ASP A 66 8.75 8.34 13.39
CA ASP A 66 10.06 7.93 13.90
C ASP A 66 10.71 6.83 13.03
N GLU A 67 11.91 7.11 12.55
CA GLU A 67 12.64 6.24 11.63
C GLU A 67 12.95 4.88 12.26
N ILE A 68 13.43 4.87 13.50
CA ILE A 68 13.77 3.63 14.21
C ILE A 68 12.53 2.76 14.43
N GLN A 69 11.39 3.36 14.75
CA GLN A 69 10.13 2.66 14.89
C GLN A 69 9.70 2.00 13.57
N ASP A 70 9.90 2.66 12.43
CA ASP A 70 9.58 2.10 11.12
C ASP A 70 10.52 0.97 10.72
N LEU A 71 11.82 1.10 11.00
CA LEU A 71 12.78 0.01 10.81
C LEU A 71 12.43 -1.21 11.68
N ARG A 72 12.02 -1.00 12.93
CA ARG A 72 11.55 -2.08 13.82
C ARG A 72 10.28 -2.75 13.29
N LYS A 73 9.32 -1.98 12.76
CA LYS A 73 8.12 -2.55 12.12
C LYS A 73 8.50 -3.38 10.91
N ALA A 74 9.40 -2.89 10.05
CA ALA A 74 9.88 -3.64 8.90
C ALA A 74 10.50 -4.98 9.31
N HIS A 75 11.39 -4.96 10.32
CA HIS A 75 11.99 -6.17 10.90
C HIS A 75 10.93 -7.17 11.39
N TRP A 76 9.95 -6.70 12.17
CA TRP A 76 8.87 -7.54 12.70
C TRP A 76 8.08 -8.27 11.61
N TYR A 77 7.82 -7.60 10.48
CA TYR A 77 7.14 -8.24 9.35
C TYR A 77 8.01 -9.27 8.63
N ILE A 78 9.33 -9.05 8.54
CA ILE A 78 10.25 -10.02 7.97
C ILE A 78 10.35 -11.27 8.85
N GLU A 79 10.44 -11.13 10.17
CA GLU A 79 10.43 -12.27 11.09
C GLU A 79 9.18 -13.14 10.90
N ARG A 80 8.01 -12.50 10.77
CA ARG A 80 6.75 -13.22 10.50
C ARG A 80 6.74 -13.90 9.14
N GLU A 81 7.37 -13.30 8.13
CA GLU A 81 7.51 -13.92 6.82
C GLU A 81 8.40 -15.15 6.87
N LEU A 82 9.49 -15.10 7.63
CA LEU A 82 10.37 -16.25 7.88
C LEU A 82 9.61 -17.39 8.58
N VAL A 83 8.85 -17.08 9.64
CA VAL A 83 7.99 -18.06 10.32
C VAL A 83 6.95 -18.64 9.37
N ARG A 84 6.29 -17.82 8.54
CA ARG A 84 5.33 -18.28 7.52
C ARG A 84 5.96 -19.24 6.52
N MET A 85 7.25 -19.04 6.20
CA MET A 85 8.01 -19.90 5.30
C MET A 85 8.59 -21.15 5.99
N GLY A 86 8.36 -21.34 7.30
CA GLY A 86 8.83 -22.49 8.06
C GLY A 86 10.27 -22.38 8.57
N ALA A 87 10.86 -21.18 8.55
CA ALA A 87 12.14 -20.96 9.21
C ALA A 87 11.96 -21.01 10.74
N SER A 88 12.87 -21.68 11.42
CA SER A 88 13.02 -21.56 12.89
C SER A 88 13.92 -20.35 13.18
N LEU A 89 13.46 -19.47 14.06
CA LEU A 89 14.18 -18.27 14.52
C LEU A 89 14.95 -18.55 15.80
#